data_AF-A0A6P8VGI8-F1
#
_entry.id   AF-A0A6P8VGI8-F1
#
_cell.length_a   1.000
_cell.length_b   1.000
_cell.length_c   1.000
_cell.angle_alpha   90.00
_cell.angle_beta   90.00
_cell.angle_gamma   90.00
#
_symmetry.space_group_name_H-M   'P 1'
#
loop_
_entity.id
_entity.type
_entity.pdbx_description
1 polymer ?
#
loop_
_entity_poly.entity_id
_entity_poly.type
_entity_poly.pdbx_seq_one_letter_code
_entity_poly.pdbx_strand_id
1 'polypeptide(L)'
;MRPEDRGDQRTYETRGQMRPEDRLSWKANSCYDAQEELQEFQEGSRELEAELEAQLSQAEYRLRDLQIENERLKNEVVNLKEKLEHQHAQSYKQVSMLEDDLGQTRSIKDQLNKYVRELEQNNDDLERAKRATIVSLEDFEGRLNQAIERNAFLESELDEKETLLESVQRLKDEARDLRQELAVRERTTDRMSAPSSPTSDIDKMDSAVQASLSLPATPVGKSIEHPFITQKALSNGCNGNSSLTPSARISALNIVGDLLRKVGALESKIAACRNFAKDQAARKNYSTDNGKLINSNATKFSHSLHTTYFDKTTVNGLDPSSLTSVATSRAVSPPALLPLSV
;
A
#
# COMPACT_ATOMS: atom_id res chain seq x y z
N MET A 1 -101.13 13.16 -5.63
CA MET A 1 -102.42 13.53 -4.98
C MET A 1 -102.72 14.97 -5.34
N ARG A 2 -103.89 15.25 -5.93
CA ARG A 2 -104.41 16.62 -6.05
C ARG A 2 -105.23 16.94 -4.80
N PRO A 3 -105.09 18.12 -4.19
CA PRO A 3 -106.21 18.75 -3.51
C PRO A 3 -107.19 19.23 -4.59
N GLU A 4 -108.44 18.78 -4.53
CA GLU A 4 -109.54 19.62 -5.00
C GLU A 4 -109.71 20.72 -3.96
N ASP A 5 -109.69 21.98 -4.38
CA ASP A 5 -110.30 23.03 -3.58
C ASP A 5 -111.32 23.80 -4.39
N ARG A 6 -112.40 24.18 -3.72
CA ARG A 6 -113.67 24.55 -4.34
C ARG A 6 -113.59 25.98 -4.85
N GLY A 7 -113.81 26.16 -6.14
CA GLY A 7 -113.88 27.49 -6.76
C GLY A 7 -114.89 28.38 -6.02
N ASP A 8 -114.39 29.47 -5.44
CA ASP A 8 -115.17 30.32 -4.54
C ASP A 8 -116.18 31.17 -5.32
N GLN A 9 -117.39 30.62 -5.49
CA GLN A 9 -118.46 31.18 -6.31
C GLN A 9 -118.89 32.59 -5.85
N ARG A 10 -118.58 33.00 -4.61
CA ARG A 10 -118.83 34.37 -4.11
C ARG A 10 -118.00 35.46 -4.78
N THR A 11 -116.86 35.11 -5.40
CA THR A 11 -116.01 36.09 -6.12
C THR A 11 -116.67 36.59 -7.42
N TYR A 12 -117.60 35.84 -7.99
CA TYR A 12 -118.27 36.19 -9.26
C TYR A 12 -119.56 36.99 -9.05
N GLU A 13 -120.34 36.71 -7.99
CA GLU A 13 -121.61 37.40 -7.74
C GLU A 13 -121.43 38.88 -7.33
N THR A 14 -120.36 39.19 -6.58
CA THR A 14 -120.09 40.58 -6.15
C THR A 14 -119.58 41.49 -7.29
N ARG A 15 -119.12 40.92 -8.42
CA ARG A 15 -118.66 41.69 -9.60
C ARG A 15 -119.78 42.42 -10.35
N GLY A 16 -121.03 42.02 -10.15
CA GLY A 16 -122.19 42.61 -10.82
C GLY A 16 -122.46 44.08 -10.46
N GLN A 17 -122.27 44.46 -9.19
CA GLN A 17 -122.74 45.74 -8.64
C GLN A 17 -121.67 46.83 -8.39
N MET A 18 -120.40 46.60 -8.69
CA MET A 18 -119.41 47.70 -8.71
C MET A 18 -119.76 48.73 -9.81
N ARG A 19 -119.49 50.03 -9.60
CA ARG A 19 -119.67 51.01 -10.67
C ARG A 19 -118.61 50.77 -11.77
N PRO A 20 -118.87 51.19 -13.03
CA PRO A 20 -117.92 50.99 -14.14
C PRO A 20 -116.52 51.52 -13.81
N GLU A 21 -116.43 52.70 -13.19
CA GLU A 21 -115.19 53.34 -12.71
C GLU A 21 -114.41 52.42 -11.75
N ASP A 22 -115.08 51.89 -10.72
CA ASP A 22 -114.45 51.05 -9.69
C ASP A 22 -113.92 49.73 -10.27
N ARG A 23 -114.61 49.17 -11.29
CA ARG A 23 -114.15 47.98 -12.02
C ARG A 23 -112.96 48.25 -12.93
N LEU A 24 -112.86 49.45 -13.50
CA LEU A 24 -111.70 49.88 -14.29
C LEU A 24 -110.50 50.12 -13.36
N SER A 25 -110.70 50.79 -12.22
CA SER A 25 -109.70 50.99 -11.18
C SER A 25 -109.15 49.65 -10.64
N TRP A 26 -110.01 48.70 -10.25
CA TRP A 26 -109.57 47.40 -9.76
C TRP A 26 -108.79 46.60 -10.83
N LYS A 27 -109.20 46.65 -12.09
CA LYS A 27 -108.45 46.02 -13.20
C LYS A 27 -107.11 46.70 -13.45
N ALA A 28 -107.05 48.02 -13.36
CA ALA A 28 -105.80 48.77 -13.51
C ALA A 28 -104.82 48.44 -12.38
N ASN A 29 -105.31 48.37 -11.13
CA ASN A 29 -104.48 47.96 -9.98
C ASN A 29 -104.00 46.52 -10.14
N SER A 30 -104.89 45.56 -10.41
CA SER A 30 -104.50 44.16 -10.63
C SER A 30 -103.57 43.96 -11.83
N CYS A 31 -103.61 44.84 -12.84
CA CYS A 31 -102.66 44.84 -13.95
C CYS A 31 -101.30 45.44 -13.55
N TYR A 32 -101.31 46.44 -12.67
CA TYR A 32 -100.10 47.05 -12.09
C TYR A 32 -99.40 46.09 -11.15
N ASP A 33 -100.12 45.49 -10.20
CA ASP A 33 -99.61 44.51 -9.24
C ASP A 33 -98.95 43.31 -9.97
N ALA A 34 -99.59 42.81 -11.04
CA ALA A 34 -99.03 41.73 -11.87
C ALA A 34 -97.85 42.16 -12.76
N GLN A 35 -97.74 43.47 -13.07
CA GLN A 35 -96.58 44.03 -13.78
C GLN A 35 -95.39 44.19 -12.84
N GLU A 36 -95.64 44.60 -11.59
CA GLU A 36 -94.64 44.71 -10.52
C GLU A 36 -94.09 43.32 -10.14
N GLU A 37 -94.95 42.32 -9.90
CA GLU A 37 -94.55 40.93 -9.65
C GLU A 37 -93.71 40.33 -10.80
N LEU A 38 -94.09 40.63 -12.06
CA LEU A 38 -93.31 40.22 -13.22
C LEU A 38 -91.96 40.94 -13.29
N GLN A 39 -91.89 42.22 -12.91
CA GLN A 39 -90.63 42.96 -12.85
C GLN A 39 -89.70 42.42 -11.78
N GLU A 40 -90.20 42.18 -10.55
CA GLU A 40 -89.43 41.55 -9.47
C GLU A 40 -88.91 40.16 -9.89
N PHE A 41 -89.74 39.34 -10.53
CA PHE A 41 -89.32 38.01 -11.02
C PHE A 41 -88.24 38.11 -12.11
N GLN A 42 -88.31 39.11 -13.00
CA GLN A 42 -87.28 39.37 -14.01
C GLN A 42 -85.98 39.91 -13.40
N GLU A 43 -86.06 40.74 -12.37
CA GLU A 43 -84.91 41.26 -11.64
C GLU A 43 -84.22 40.14 -10.86
N GLY A 44 -84.96 39.36 -10.06
CA GLY A 44 -84.43 38.21 -9.33
C GLY A 44 -83.84 37.12 -10.23
N SER A 45 -84.43 36.90 -11.42
CA SER A 45 -83.88 36.00 -12.42
C SER A 45 -82.53 36.51 -12.97
N ARG A 46 -82.41 37.81 -13.28
CA ARG A 46 -81.14 38.43 -13.71
C ARG A 46 -80.06 38.40 -12.63
N GLU A 47 -80.42 38.63 -11.36
CA GLU A 47 -79.47 38.54 -10.24
C GLU A 47 -78.96 37.11 -10.05
N LEU A 48 -79.85 36.11 -10.16
CA LEU A 48 -79.48 34.70 -10.09
C LEU A 48 -78.60 34.27 -11.27
N GLU A 49 -78.90 34.72 -12.49
CA GLU A 49 -78.07 34.49 -13.68
C GLU A 49 -76.66 35.08 -13.48
N ALA A 50 -76.55 36.33 -12.99
CA ALA A 50 -75.27 36.98 -12.73
C ALA A 50 -74.44 36.27 -11.64
N GLU A 51 -75.07 35.78 -10.57
CA GLU A 51 -74.39 34.98 -9.54
C GLU A 51 -73.90 33.63 -10.09
N LEU A 52 -74.70 32.96 -10.93
CA LEU A 52 -74.28 31.72 -11.60
C LEU A 52 -73.13 31.96 -12.60
N GLU A 53 -73.15 33.05 -13.35
CA GLU A 53 -72.05 33.46 -14.24
C GLU A 53 -70.77 33.78 -13.47
N ALA A 54 -70.88 34.44 -12.31
CA ALA A 54 -69.75 34.72 -11.43
C ALA A 54 -69.13 33.43 -10.86
N GLN A 55 -69.97 32.48 -10.41
CA GLN A 55 -69.51 31.17 -9.93
C GLN A 55 -68.88 30.33 -11.04
N LEU A 56 -69.47 30.32 -12.24
CA LEU A 56 -68.90 29.66 -13.43
C LEU A 56 -67.53 30.25 -13.76
N SER A 57 -67.43 31.58 -13.86
CA SER A 57 -66.18 32.29 -14.16
C SER A 57 -65.09 31.99 -13.13
N GLN A 58 -65.45 31.93 -11.84
CA GLN A 58 -64.53 31.57 -10.76
C GLN A 58 -64.10 30.10 -10.82
N ALA A 59 -65.00 29.18 -11.18
CA ALA A 59 -64.69 27.76 -11.36
C ALA A 59 -63.75 27.54 -12.57
N GLU A 60 -64.03 28.19 -13.69
CA GLU A 60 -63.15 28.17 -14.87
C GLU A 60 -61.77 28.75 -14.55
N TYR A 61 -61.69 29.85 -13.81
CA TYR A 61 -60.42 30.44 -13.38
C TYR A 61 -59.59 29.45 -12.55
N ARG A 62 -60.20 28.82 -11.52
CA ARG A 62 -59.55 27.76 -10.74
C ARG A 62 -59.10 26.57 -11.60
N LEU A 63 -59.89 26.18 -12.61
CA LEU A 63 -59.53 25.09 -13.53
C LEU A 63 -58.30 25.45 -14.36
N ARG A 64 -58.20 26.69 -14.89
CA ARG A 64 -57.03 27.16 -15.63
C ARG A 64 -55.78 27.21 -14.73
N ASP A 65 -55.89 27.74 -13.52
CA ASP A 65 -54.77 27.80 -12.57
C ASP A 65 -54.27 26.39 -12.20
N LEU A 66 -55.18 25.46 -11.89
CA LEU A 66 -54.84 24.07 -11.61
C LEU A 66 -54.22 23.36 -12.82
N GLN A 67 -54.64 23.67 -14.04
CA GLN A 67 -54.01 23.15 -15.26
C GLN A 67 -52.59 23.66 -15.42
N ILE A 68 -52.35 24.96 -15.23
CA ILE A 68 -51.00 25.56 -15.31
C ILE A 68 -50.07 24.94 -14.27
N GLU A 69 -50.53 24.79 -13.02
CA GLU A 69 -49.74 24.15 -11.96
C GLU A 69 -49.50 22.66 -12.23
N ASN A 70 -50.47 21.94 -12.81
CA ASN A 70 -50.31 20.55 -13.21
C ASN A 70 -49.24 20.38 -14.30
N GLU A 71 -49.23 21.25 -15.31
CA GLU A 71 -48.17 21.28 -16.34
C GLU A 71 -46.81 21.71 -15.76
N ARG A 72 -46.77 22.66 -14.83
CA ARG A 72 -45.54 23.03 -14.10
C ARG A 72 -44.95 21.82 -13.37
N LEU A 73 -45.78 21.09 -12.61
CA LEU A 73 -45.40 19.90 -11.86
C LEU A 73 -44.98 18.73 -12.79
N LYS A 74 -45.66 18.52 -13.92
CA LYS A 74 -45.24 17.54 -14.94
C LYS A 74 -43.85 17.83 -15.47
N ASN A 75 -43.58 19.09 -15.83
CA ASN A 75 -42.27 19.52 -16.32
C ASN A 75 -41.18 19.37 -15.25
N GLU A 76 -41.50 19.68 -13.99
CA GLU A 76 -40.59 19.46 -12.85
C GLU A 76 -40.28 17.96 -12.65
N VAL A 77 -41.28 17.08 -12.73
CA VAL A 77 -41.10 15.62 -12.66
C VAL A 77 -40.23 15.09 -13.81
N VAL A 78 -40.41 15.59 -15.04
CA VAL A 78 -39.57 15.20 -16.18
C VAL A 78 -38.11 15.64 -15.97
N ASN A 79 -37.89 16.88 -15.56
CA ASN A 79 -36.57 17.45 -15.28
C ASN A 79 -35.84 16.69 -14.13
N LEU A 80 -36.57 16.34 -13.07
CA LEU A 80 -36.02 15.53 -11.97
C LEU A 80 -35.67 14.11 -12.41
N LYS A 81 -36.48 13.48 -13.28
CA LYS A 81 -36.18 12.16 -13.87
C LYS A 81 -34.93 12.20 -14.75
N GLU A 82 -34.82 13.18 -15.65
CA GLU A 82 -33.65 13.37 -16.52
C GLU A 82 -32.37 13.58 -15.71
N LYS A 83 -32.42 14.42 -14.66
CA LYS A 83 -31.29 14.62 -13.73
C LYS A 83 -30.92 13.32 -13.00
N LEU A 84 -31.91 12.57 -12.53
CA LEU A 84 -31.69 11.31 -11.82
C LEU A 84 -31.05 10.26 -12.75
N GLU A 85 -31.56 10.12 -13.98
CA GLU A 85 -31.00 9.24 -15.00
C GLU A 85 -29.57 9.64 -15.39
N HIS A 86 -29.31 10.94 -15.57
CA HIS A 86 -27.97 11.45 -15.84
C HIS A 86 -26.98 11.14 -14.70
N GLN A 87 -27.39 11.33 -13.45
CA GLN A 87 -26.57 11.00 -12.28
C GLN A 87 -26.35 9.49 -12.14
N HIS A 88 -27.36 8.65 -12.39
CA HIS A 88 -27.19 7.20 -12.43
C HIS A 88 -26.21 6.77 -13.55
N ALA A 89 -26.32 7.34 -14.75
CA ALA A 89 -25.43 7.04 -15.86
C ALA A 89 -23.97 7.49 -15.60
N GLN A 90 -23.77 8.63 -14.92
CA GLN A 90 -22.44 9.05 -14.48
C GLN A 90 -21.87 8.14 -13.39
N SER A 91 -22.67 7.84 -12.35
CA SER A 91 -22.29 6.98 -11.23
C SER A 91 -21.95 5.56 -11.71
N TYR A 92 -22.77 4.98 -12.60
CA TYR A 92 -22.51 3.67 -13.20
C TYR A 92 -21.18 3.62 -13.96
N LYS A 93 -20.86 4.66 -14.76
CA LYS A 93 -19.56 4.77 -15.44
C LYS A 93 -18.41 4.88 -14.43
N GLN A 94 -18.58 5.63 -13.35
CA GLN A 94 -17.56 5.77 -12.31
C GLN A 94 -17.31 4.43 -11.58
N VAL A 95 -18.37 3.72 -11.21
CA VAL A 95 -18.27 2.38 -10.58
C VAL A 95 -17.55 1.42 -11.53
N SER A 96 -17.96 1.34 -12.80
CA SER A 96 -17.33 0.47 -13.78
C SER A 96 -15.82 0.74 -13.95
N MET A 97 -15.41 2.01 -14.03
CA MET A 97 -13.98 2.37 -14.09
C MET A 97 -13.22 1.96 -12.81
N LEU A 98 -13.83 2.15 -11.64
CA LEU A 98 -13.22 1.75 -10.36
C LEU A 98 -13.12 0.23 -10.19
N GLU A 99 -14.07 -0.53 -10.75
CA GLU A 99 -14.03 -2.00 -10.78
C GLU A 99 -12.90 -2.50 -11.70
N ASP A 100 -12.71 -1.88 -12.86
CA ASP A 100 -11.60 -2.17 -13.78
C ASP A 100 -10.23 -1.84 -13.15
N ASP A 101 -10.07 -0.65 -12.56
CA ASP A 101 -8.85 -0.23 -11.86
C ASP A 101 -8.53 -1.16 -10.66
N LEU A 102 -9.55 -1.59 -9.92
CA LEU A 102 -9.41 -2.56 -8.83
C LEU A 102 -8.98 -3.94 -9.34
N GLY A 103 -9.53 -4.38 -10.49
CA GLY A 103 -9.11 -5.60 -11.18
C GLY A 103 -7.65 -5.54 -11.64
N GLN A 104 -7.25 -4.44 -12.28
CA GLN A 104 -5.88 -4.19 -12.70
C GLN A 104 -4.91 -4.18 -11.50
N THR A 105 -5.26 -3.47 -10.43
CA THR A 105 -4.45 -3.39 -9.20
C THR A 105 -4.24 -4.76 -8.55
N ARG A 106 -5.29 -5.61 -8.53
CA ARG A 106 -5.20 -7.00 -8.04
C ARG A 106 -4.26 -7.84 -8.92
N SER A 107 -4.42 -7.76 -10.24
CA SER A 107 -3.55 -8.47 -11.20
C SER A 107 -2.07 -8.08 -11.04
N ILE A 108 -1.77 -6.78 -10.93
CA ILE A 108 -0.40 -6.28 -10.70
C ILE A 108 0.15 -6.79 -9.36
N LYS A 109 -0.65 -6.75 -8.29
CA LYS A 109 -0.25 -7.30 -6.98
C LYS A 109 0.10 -8.78 -7.06
N ASP A 110 -0.68 -9.58 -7.76
CA ASP A 110 -0.46 -11.02 -7.88
C ASP A 110 0.77 -11.35 -8.76
N GLN A 111 1.00 -10.57 -9.81
CA GLN A 111 2.23 -10.63 -10.62
C GLN A 111 3.47 -10.29 -9.78
N LEU A 112 3.43 -9.22 -8.97
CA LEU A 112 4.53 -8.84 -8.08
C LEU A 112 4.79 -9.90 -7.00
N ASN A 113 3.75 -10.48 -6.41
CA ASN A 113 3.89 -11.59 -5.45
C ASN A 113 4.53 -12.84 -6.10
N LYS A 114 4.21 -13.13 -7.37
CA LYS A 114 4.87 -14.21 -8.12
C LYS A 114 6.34 -13.88 -8.36
N TYR A 115 6.64 -12.66 -8.81
CA TYR A 115 8.01 -12.21 -9.10
C TYR A 115 8.90 -12.18 -7.85
N VAL A 116 8.37 -11.82 -6.67
CA VAL A 116 9.10 -11.92 -5.40
C VAL A 116 9.54 -13.37 -5.12
N ARG A 117 8.65 -14.36 -5.29
CA ARG A 117 9.00 -15.78 -5.10
C ARG A 117 10.05 -16.27 -6.10
N GLU A 118 9.98 -15.80 -7.35
CA GLU A 118 10.98 -16.10 -8.38
C GLU A 118 12.35 -15.49 -8.01
N LEU A 119 12.39 -14.27 -7.45
CA LEU A 119 13.62 -13.67 -6.94
C LEU A 119 14.18 -14.39 -5.70
N GLU A 120 13.32 -14.81 -4.78
CA GLU A 120 13.69 -15.62 -3.60
C GLU A 120 14.33 -16.95 -4.03
N GLN A 121 13.69 -17.68 -4.95
CA GLN A 121 14.24 -18.93 -5.50
C GLN A 121 15.59 -18.72 -6.20
N ASN A 122 15.71 -17.69 -7.05
CA ASN A 122 16.97 -17.37 -7.73
C ASN A 122 18.09 -17.02 -6.75
N ASN A 123 17.77 -16.41 -5.60
CA ASN A 123 18.73 -16.11 -4.55
C ASN A 123 19.17 -17.37 -3.79
N ASP A 124 18.25 -18.28 -3.45
CA ASP A 124 18.57 -19.58 -2.86
C ASP A 124 19.48 -20.42 -3.78
N ASP A 125 19.21 -20.40 -5.09
CA ASP A 125 20.02 -21.07 -6.10
C ASP A 125 21.41 -20.44 -6.25
N LEU A 126 21.51 -19.11 -6.19
CA LEU A 126 22.78 -18.38 -6.16
C LEU A 126 23.59 -18.66 -4.89
N GLU A 127 22.96 -18.72 -3.72
CA GLU A 127 23.61 -19.12 -2.47
C GLU A 127 24.13 -20.55 -2.54
N ARG A 128 23.36 -21.48 -3.12
CA ARG A 128 23.79 -22.87 -3.31
C ARG A 128 24.99 -22.97 -4.24
N ALA A 129 24.96 -22.24 -5.35
CA ALA A 129 26.09 -22.15 -6.29
C ALA A 129 27.34 -21.56 -5.60
N LYS A 130 27.19 -20.48 -4.83
CA LYS A 130 28.27 -19.88 -4.04
C LYS A 130 28.91 -20.87 -3.06
N ARG A 131 28.09 -21.64 -2.32
CA ARG A 131 28.58 -22.67 -1.38
C ARG A 131 29.35 -23.77 -2.11
N ALA A 132 28.85 -24.25 -3.25
CA ALA A 132 29.54 -25.24 -4.07
C ALA A 132 30.89 -24.72 -4.61
N THR A 133 30.96 -23.46 -5.05
CA THR A 133 32.20 -22.82 -5.49
C THR A 133 33.22 -22.70 -4.35
N ILE A 134 32.79 -22.32 -3.14
CA ILE A 134 33.68 -22.23 -1.96
C ILE A 134 34.30 -23.60 -1.66
N VAL A 135 33.48 -24.64 -1.54
CA VAL A 135 33.98 -26.01 -1.26
C VAL A 135 34.91 -26.52 -2.37
N SER A 136 34.65 -26.17 -3.63
CA SER A 136 35.53 -26.49 -4.76
C SER A 136 36.90 -25.80 -4.63
N LEU A 137 36.93 -24.51 -4.25
CA LEU A 137 38.17 -23.77 -4.01
C LEU A 137 38.94 -24.34 -2.82
N GLU A 138 38.27 -24.65 -1.71
CA GLU A 138 38.88 -25.29 -0.53
C GLU A 138 39.52 -26.65 -0.88
N ASP A 139 38.89 -27.46 -1.74
CA ASP A 139 39.44 -28.73 -2.21
C ASP A 139 40.66 -28.53 -3.15
N PHE A 140 40.67 -27.48 -3.97
CA PHE A 140 41.85 -27.09 -4.76
C PHE A 140 43.00 -26.60 -3.88
N GLU A 141 42.73 -25.76 -2.88
CA GLU A 141 43.72 -25.28 -1.90
C GLU A 141 44.33 -26.45 -1.12
N GLY A 142 43.49 -27.40 -0.66
CA GLY A 142 43.94 -28.62 0.00
C GLY A 142 44.88 -29.47 -0.87
N ARG A 143 44.54 -29.67 -2.14
CA ARG A 143 45.40 -30.39 -3.11
C ARG A 143 46.72 -29.66 -3.38
N LEU A 144 46.69 -28.33 -3.48
CA LEU A 144 47.87 -27.51 -3.70
C LEU A 144 48.82 -27.55 -2.49
N ASN A 145 48.29 -27.47 -1.27
CA ASN A 145 49.08 -27.62 -0.05
C ASN A 145 49.75 -28.99 0.03
N GLN A 146 49.04 -30.09 -0.26
CA GLN A 146 49.65 -31.41 -0.34
C GLN A 146 50.69 -31.57 -1.46
N ALA A 147 50.61 -30.77 -2.53
CA ALA A 147 51.63 -30.75 -3.58
C ALA A 147 52.89 -30.00 -3.11
N ILE A 148 52.71 -28.90 -2.37
CA ILE A 148 53.81 -28.15 -1.72
C ILE A 148 54.52 -29.05 -0.69
N GLU A 149 53.79 -29.74 0.18
CA GLU A 149 54.36 -30.68 1.16
C GLU A 149 55.19 -31.78 0.51
N ARG A 150 54.71 -32.37 -0.60
CA ARG A 150 55.48 -33.37 -1.36
C ARG A 150 56.71 -32.79 -2.04
N ASN A 151 56.64 -31.57 -2.58
CA ASN A 151 57.81 -30.91 -3.16
C ASN A 151 58.87 -30.59 -2.11
N ALA A 152 58.48 -30.07 -0.93
CA ALA A 152 59.41 -29.82 0.17
C ALA A 152 60.10 -31.10 0.68
N PHE A 153 59.37 -32.23 0.70
CA PHE A 153 59.96 -33.53 1.01
C PHE A 153 60.98 -33.96 -0.06
N LEU A 154 60.63 -33.85 -1.35
CA LEU A 154 61.54 -34.17 -2.46
C LEU A 154 62.78 -33.25 -2.51
N GLU A 155 62.64 -31.97 -2.14
CA GLU A 155 63.75 -31.04 -1.97
C GLU A 155 64.71 -31.55 -0.88
N SER A 156 64.20 -31.97 0.29
CA SER A 156 65.05 -32.54 1.34
C SER A 156 65.75 -33.86 0.94
N GLU A 157 65.11 -34.72 0.15
CA GLU A 157 65.77 -35.92 -0.40
C GLU A 157 66.88 -35.58 -1.42
N LEU A 158 66.77 -34.45 -2.12
CA LEU A 158 67.82 -33.93 -3.00
C LEU A 158 68.99 -33.34 -2.21
N ASP A 159 68.71 -32.59 -1.14
CA ASP A 159 69.73 -32.01 -0.24
C ASP A 159 70.55 -33.10 0.48
N GLU A 160 69.89 -34.16 0.98
CA GLU A 160 70.57 -35.32 1.57
C GLU A 160 71.49 -36.02 0.55
N LYS A 161 71.01 -36.15 -0.69
CA LYS A 161 71.78 -36.74 -1.80
C LYS A 161 72.98 -35.87 -2.19
N GLU A 162 72.84 -34.54 -2.19
CA GLU A 162 73.96 -33.61 -2.42
C GLU A 162 75.01 -33.74 -1.30
N THR A 163 74.59 -33.71 -0.04
CA THR A 163 75.45 -33.92 1.14
C THR A 163 76.21 -35.25 1.07
N LEU A 164 75.57 -36.33 0.60
CA LEU A 164 76.23 -37.62 0.39
C LEU A 164 77.23 -37.59 -0.78
N LEU A 165 76.94 -36.87 -1.86
CA LEU A 165 77.88 -36.69 -2.98
C LEU A 165 79.12 -35.91 -2.55
N GLU A 166 78.98 -34.84 -1.76
CA GLU A 166 80.11 -34.13 -1.16
C GLU A 166 80.96 -35.05 -0.26
N SER A 167 80.30 -35.83 0.61
CA SER A 167 80.96 -36.78 1.50
C SER A 167 81.74 -37.86 0.73
N VAL A 168 81.15 -38.40 -0.34
CA VAL A 168 81.81 -39.35 -1.25
C VAL A 168 82.98 -38.70 -1.99
N GLN A 169 82.85 -37.44 -2.40
CA GLN A 169 83.93 -36.71 -3.06
C GLN A 169 85.11 -36.47 -2.11
N ARG A 170 84.84 -36.02 -0.88
CA ARG A 170 85.85 -35.88 0.17
C ARG A 170 86.58 -37.19 0.46
N LEU A 171 85.86 -38.29 0.63
CA LEU A 171 86.46 -39.62 0.84
C LEU A 171 87.31 -40.07 -0.37
N LYS A 172 86.94 -39.71 -1.61
CA LYS A 172 87.77 -39.97 -2.81
C LYS A 172 89.04 -39.14 -2.84
N ASP A 173 89.00 -37.91 -2.33
CA ASP A 173 90.17 -37.04 -2.24
C ASP A 173 91.09 -37.51 -1.10
N GLU A 174 90.58 -37.80 0.10
CA GLU A 174 91.33 -38.43 1.20
C GLU A 174 91.96 -39.78 0.78
N ALA A 175 91.23 -40.63 0.05
CA ALA A 175 91.76 -41.87 -0.50
C ALA A 175 92.80 -41.68 -1.63
N ARG A 176 92.81 -40.51 -2.30
CA ARG A 176 93.85 -40.14 -3.27
C ARG A 176 95.11 -39.67 -2.55
N ASP A 177 94.94 -38.84 -1.54
CA ASP A 177 96.04 -38.31 -0.72
C ASP A 177 96.76 -39.44 0.01
N LEU A 178 96.04 -40.36 0.66
CA LEU A 178 96.62 -41.55 1.29
C LEU A 178 97.37 -42.46 0.30
N ARG A 179 96.87 -42.60 -0.94
CA ARG A 179 97.61 -43.33 -2.00
C ARG A 179 98.89 -42.60 -2.40
N GLN A 180 98.87 -41.27 -2.43
CA GLN A 180 100.04 -40.45 -2.72
C GLN A 180 101.07 -40.51 -1.58
N GLU A 181 100.63 -40.48 -0.31
CA GLU A 181 101.48 -40.69 0.86
C GLU A 181 102.15 -42.08 0.84
N LEU A 182 101.40 -43.15 0.55
CA LEU A 182 101.95 -44.49 0.39
C LEU A 182 102.98 -44.55 -0.75
N ALA A 183 102.69 -43.98 -1.91
CA ALA A 183 103.61 -43.93 -3.06
C ALA A 183 104.82 -43.01 -2.84
N VAL A 184 104.79 -42.10 -1.87
CA VAL A 184 105.96 -41.34 -1.39
C VAL A 184 106.74 -42.19 -0.38
N ARG A 185 106.06 -42.86 0.55
CA ARG A 185 106.68 -43.72 1.57
C ARG A 185 107.41 -44.92 0.96
N GLU A 186 106.90 -45.48 -0.12
CA GLU A 186 107.58 -46.50 -0.93
C GLU A 186 108.91 -45.95 -1.48
N ARG A 187 108.88 -44.78 -2.14
CA ARG A 187 110.08 -44.10 -2.67
C ARG A 187 111.07 -43.60 -1.60
N THR A 188 110.64 -43.31 -0.38
CA THR A 188 111.56 -42.95 0.71
C THR A 188 112.10 -44.18 1.45
N THR A 189 111.38 -45.30 1.46
CA THR A 189 111.85 -46.58 1.98
C THR A 189 113.03 -47.11 1.15
N ASP A 190 113.02 -46.92 -0.17
CA ASP A 190 114.16 -47.20 -1.07
C ASP A 190 115.42 -46.31 -0.82
N ARG A 191 115.34 -45.33 0.08
CA ARG A 191 116.42 -44.37 0.36
C ARG A 191 116.95 -44.38 1.79
N MET A 192 116.27 -45.02 2.75
CA MET A 192 116.73 -45.08 4.15
C MET A 192 116.42 -46.43 4.83
N SER A 193 117.44 -47.28 4.93
CA SER A 193 117.37 -48.56 5.65
C SER A 193 117.46 -48.39 7.17
N ALA A 194 116.32 -48.54 7.87
CA ALA A 194 116.16 -49.20 9.20
C ALA A 194 116.99 -48.70 10.43
N PRO A 195 116.77 -49.23 11.66
CA PRO A 195 115.51 -49.58 12.36
C PRO A 195 115.42 -48.90 13.76
N SER A 196 114.31 -49.10 14.50
CA SER A 196 114.28 -49.54 15.93
C SER A 196 112.92 -49.30 16.63
N SER A 197 112.48 -50.29 17.41
CA SER A 197 111.55 -50.14 18.56
C SER A 197 112.38 -50.37 19.85
N PRO A 198 111.96 -50.00 21.10
CA PRO A 198 110.79 -50.61 21.77
C PRO A 198 110.05 -49.72 22.82
N THR A 199 108.98 -50.29 23.43
CA THR A 199 108.44 -50.17 24.82
C THR A 199 108.60 -48.86 25.62
N SER A 200 107.63 -48.35 26.40
CA SER A 200 106.52 -49.03 27.12
C SER A 200 105.18 -48.24 26.94
N ASP A 201 104.18 -48.11 27.84
CA ASP A 201 103.92 -48.59 29.23
C ASP A 201 102.39 -48.63 29.56
N ILE A 202 102.01 -48.92 30.82
CA ILE A 202 100.63 -49.16 31.30
C ILE A 202 100.25 -48.25 32.49
N ASP A 203 99.07 -47.62 32.44
CA ASP A 203 98.15 -47.36 33.58
C ASP A 203 96.87 -46.65 33.06
N LYS A 204 95.66 -46.65 33.65
CA LYS A 204 94.81 -47.60 34.41
C LYS A 204 93.54 -46.80 34.83
N MET A 205 92.37 -47.27 34.38
CA MET A 205 90.96 -46.98 34.77
C MET A 205 90.59 -45.78 35.68
N ASP A 206 89.61 -44.95 35.24
CA ASP A 206 88.23 -44.76 35.80
C ASP A 206 87.54 -43.55 35.12
N SER A 207 86.23 -43.28 35.16
CA SER A 207 84.99 -44.08 35.34
C SER A 207 83.76 -43.17 35.07
N ALA A 208 82.71 -43.70 34.39
CA ALA A 208 81.38 -43.08 34.20
C ALA A 208 81.35 -41.69 33.47
N VAL A 209 80.26 -41.16 32.89
CA VAL A 209 78.82 -41.31 33.17
C VAL A 209 77.99 -41.42 31.87
N GLN A 210 76.82 -42.05 32.02
CA GLN A 210 75.79 -42.38 31.04
C GLN A 210 75.28 -41.21 30.16
N ALA A 211 74.87 -41.56 28.94
CA ALA A 211 73.72 -40.96 28.26
C ALA A 211 73.06 -42.00 27.33
N SER A 212 71.98 -42.63 27.80
CA SER A 212 71.22 -43.60 26.99
C SER A 212 69.95 -42.98 26.41
N LEU A 213 69.68 -43.32 25.16
CA LEU A 213 68.38 -43.26 24.46
C LEU A 213 67.16 -43.45 25.38
N SER A 214 66.06 -42.71 25.15
CA SER A 214 64.72 -43.27 24.88
C SER A 214 63.59 -42.22 24.74
N LEU A 215 62.87 -42.29 23.63
CA LEU A 215 61.41 -42.08 23.51
C LEU A 215 60.84 -43.40 22.93
N PRO A 216 59.52 -43.64 22.91
CA PRO A 216 58.46 -43.30 23.87
C PRO A 216 57.71 -44.57 24.35
N ALA A 217 56.76 -44.45 25.29
CA ALA A 217 55.80 -45.52 25.56
C ALA A 217 54.42 -44.99 26.01
N THR A 218 53.36 -45.51 25.38
CA THR A 218 51.97 -45.36 25.81
C THR A 218 51.66 -46.32 26.98
N PRO A 219 50.54 -46.11 27.69
CA PRO A 219 49.61 -47.22 27.76
C PRO A 219 48.13 -46.88 27.55
N VAL A 220 47.48 -47.84 26.91
CA VAL A 220 46.06 -48.01 26.62
C VAL A 220 45.15 -47.96 27.87
N GLY A 221 44.02 -47.25 27.75
CA GLY A 221 42.70 -47.88 27.93
C GLY A 221 41.83 -47.53 29.15
N LYS A 222 40.75 -46.79 28.89
CA LYS A 222 39.31 -47.08 29.18
C LYS A 222 38.52 -45.75 29.01
N SER A 223 37.64 -45.54 28.02
CA SER A 223 36.36 -46.20 27.66
C SER A 223 35.15 -45.45 28.26
N ILE A 224 34.13 -45.14 27.42
CA ILE A 224 32.71 -44.79 27.78
C ILE A 224 32.57 -43.36 28.41
N GLU A 225 31.84 -42.36 27.88
CA GLU A 225 30.70 -42.27 26.93
C GLU A 225 30.71 -41.02 26.01
N HIS A 226 29.87 -41.05 24.96
CA HIS A 226 29.32 -39.89 24.25
C HIS A 226 27.81 -40.10 24.09
N PRO A 227 26.97 -39.11 24.44
CA PRO A 227 26.07 -38.49 23.44
C PRO A 227 26.04 -36.95 23.58
N PHE A 228 26.10 -36.16 22.50
CA PHE A 228 25.03 -35.80 21.54
C PHE A 228 23.93 -34.89 22.12
N ILE A 229 23.50 -33.90 21.30
CA ILE A 229 22.35 -32.97 21.43
C ILE A 229 22.59 -31.70 22.27
N THR A 230 22.09 -30.48 21.97
CA THR A 230 21.68 -29.73 20.75
C THR A 230 21.32 -28.28 21.17
N GLN A 231 21.60 -27.25 20.35
CA GLN A 231 21.04 -25.86 20.33
C GLN A 231 20.89 -25.02 21.63
N LYS A 232 21.20 -23.71 21.51
CA LYS A 232 20.31 -22.53 21.74
C LYS A 232 21.18 -21.26 21.79
N ALA A 233 21.24 -20.40 20.77
CA ALA A 233 20.20 -19.48 20.28
C ALA A 233 19.76 -18.41 21.33
N LEU A 234 20.26 -17.18 21.11
CA LEU A 234 19.78 -15.88 21.63
C LEU A 234 19.95 -15.59 23.14
N SER A 235 20.78 -14.59 23.44
CA SER A 235 20.42 -13.56 24.43
C SER A 235 20.82 -12.17 23.94
N ASN A 236 19.83 -11.28 23.89
CA ASN A 236 19.97 -9.87 23.59
C ASN A 236 20.37 -9.15 24.89
N GLY A 237 21.48 -8.42 24.92
CA GLY A 237 22.00 -7.80 26.15
C GLY A 237 23.00 -6.68 25.87
N CYS A 238 22.56 -5.44 26.01
CA CYS A 238 23.35 -4.24 25.77
C CYS A 238 24.17 -3.83 27.01
N ASN A 239 25.49 -3.97 26.94
CA ASN A 239 26.42 -3.30 27.83
C ASN A 239 27.40 -2.48 26.99
N GLY A 240 27.53 -1.19 27.32
CA GLY A 240 28.27 -0.22 26.51
C GLY A 240 29.78 -0.47 26.46
N ASN A 241 30.44 0.32 25.60
CA ASN A 241 31.90 0.49 25.47
C ASN A 241 32.61 -0.40 24.43
N SER A 242 31.88 -1.13 23.58
CA SER A 242 32.45 -1.63 22.31
C SER A 242 32.79 -0.44 21.39
N SER A 243 34.06 -0.01 21.42
CA SER A 243 34.56 1.05 20.54
C SER A 243 34.36 0.66 19.08
N LEU A 244 33.46 1.35 18.38
CA LEU A 244 33.23 1.14 16.95
C LEU A 244 34.54 1.30 16.20
N THR A 245 34.86 0.33 15.34
CA THR A 245 36.05 0.38 14.49
C THR A 245 36.06 1.68 13.69
N PRO A 246 37.24 2.28 13.39
CA PRO A 246 37.30 3.56 12.69
C PRO A 246 36.49 3.58 11.39
N SER A 247 36.50 2.47 10.63
CA SER A 247 35.70 2.28 9.41
C SER A 247 34.19 2.30 9.68
N ALA A 248 33.70 1.55 10.69
CA ALA A 248 32.28 1.54 11.05
C ALA A 248 31.79 2.94 11.51
N ARG A 249 32.64 3.68 12.25
CA ARG A 249 32.36 5.06 12.68
C ARG A 249 32.24 6.02 11.49
N ILE A 250 33.17 5.96 10.54
CA ILE A 250 33.17 6.82 9.34
C ILE A 250 31.97 6.50 8.45
N SER A 251 31.66 5.21 8.25
CA SER A 251 30.47 4.77 7.50
C SER A 251 29.18 5.30 8.12
N ALA A 252 29.01 5.15 9.45
CA ALA A 252 27.85 5.66 10.17
C ALA A 252 27.70 7.19 10.06
N LEU A 253 28.81 7.94 10.18
CA LEU A 253 28.81 9.40 10.03
C LEU A 253 28.43 9.85 8.60
N ASN A 254 28.91 9.15 7.57
CA ASN A 254 28.52 9.43 6.19
C ASN A 254 27.02 9.18 5.96
N ILE A 255 26.48 8.06 6.45
CA ILE A 255 25.05 7.73 6.37
C ILE A 255 24.21 8.81 7.07
N VAL A 256 24.59 9.22 8.28
CA VAL A 256 23.90 10.30 9.02
C VAL A 256 23.99 11.64 8.27
N GLY A 257 25.15 11.96 7.69
CA GLY A 257 25.33 13.17 6.87
C GLY A 257 24.45 13.20 5.63
N ASP A 258 24.33 12.07 4.93
CA ASP A 258 23.44 11.92 3.78
C ASP A 258 21.96 11.97 4.16
N LEU A 259 21.58 11.39 5.30
CA LEU A 259 20.21 11.52 5.84
C LEU A 259 19.88 12.98 6.16
N LEU A 260 20.75 13.70 6.87
CA LEU A 260 20.55 15.12 7.18
C LEU A 260 20.43 15.98 5.91
N ARG A 261 21.24 15.70 4.89
CA ARG A 261 21.15 16.39 3.58
C ARG A 261 19.84 16.10 2.86
N LYS A 262 19.35 14.85 2.90
CA LYS A 262 18.05 14.45 2.33
C LYS A 262 16.88 15.08 3.10
N VAL A 263 16.97 15.17 4.43
CA VAL A 263 15.97 15.84 5.29
C VAL A 263 15.90 17.33 4.96
N GLY A 264 17.03 18.05 4.92
CA GLY A 264 17.04 19.48 4.55
C GLY A 264 16.51 19.76 3.14
N ALA A 265 16.78 18.86 2.18
CA ALA A 265 16.20 18.93 0.84
C ALA A 265 14.68 18.66 0.82
N LEU A 266 14.19 17.76 1.68
CA LEU A 266 12.77 17.46 1.85
C LEU A 266 12.04 18.63 2.54
N GLU A 267 12.61 19.20 3.59
CA GLU A 267 12.09 20.40 4.27
C GLU A 267 12.01 21.59 3.32
N SER A 268 13.03 21.80 2.48
CA SER A 268 13.02 22.84 1.43
C SER A 268 11.88 22.63 0.43
N LYS A 269 11.61 21.38 0.02
CA LYS A 269 10.47 21.04 -0.85
C LYS A 269 9.12 21.23 -0.15
N ILE A 270 8.99 20.84 1.12
CA ILE A 270 7.76 21.04 1.92
C ILE A 270 7.49 22.54 2.11
N ALA A 271 8.53 23.36 2.34
CA ALA A 271 8.40 24.81 2.40
C ALA A 271 7.94 25.39 1.07
N ALA A 272 8.49 24.95 -0.06
CA ALA A 272 8.05 25.33 -1.39
C ALA A 272 6.58 24.93 -1.66
N CYS A 273 6.16 23.72 -1.30
CA CYS A 273 4.77 23.28 -1.42
C CYS A 273 3.81 24.10 -0.53
N ARG A 274 4.22 24.45 0.70
CA ARG A 274 3.43 25.33 1.59
C ARG A 274 3.28 26.74 1.01
N ASN A 275 4.34 27.28 0.41
CA ASN A 275 4.28 28.59 -0.25
C ASN A 275 3.40 28.53 -1.52
N PHE A 276 3.53 27.49 -2.34
CA PHE A 276 2.66 27.29 -3.51
C PHE A 276 1.18 27.16 -3.13
N ALA A 277 0.86 26.46 -2.04
CA ALA A 277 -0.50 26.37 -1.51
C ALA A 277 -1.03 27.72 -0.98
N LYS A 278 -0.17 28.53 -0.34
CA LYS A 278 -0.51 29.90 0.07
C LYS A 278 -0.75 30.83 -1.13
N ASP A 279 0.08 30.74 -2.17
CA ASP A 279 -0.07 31.53 -3.41
C ASP A 279 -1.35 31.16 -4.17
N GLN A 280 -1.67 29.86 -4.24
CA GLN A 280 -2.95 29.36 -4.77
C GLN A 280 -4.15 29.94 -3.99
N ALA A 281 -4.09 29.92 -2.65
CA ALA A 281 -5.13 30.50 -1.80
C ALA A 281 -5.25 32.02 -1.97
N ALA A 282 -4.13 32.73 -2.05
CA ALA A 282 -4.10 34.18 -2.29
C ALA A 282 -4.73 34.54 -3.65
N ARG A 283 -4.34 33.84 -4.73
CA ARG A 283 -4.92 34.05 -6.07
C ARG A 283 -6.43 33.76 -6.11
N LYS A 284 -6.90 32.75 -5.37
CA LYS A 284 -8.34 32.46 -5.25
C LYS A 284 -9.12 33.60 -4.56
N ASN A 285 -8.51 34.26 -3.56
CA ASN A 285 -9.13 35.39 -2.86
C ASN A 285 -9.20 36.66 -3.72
N TYR A 286 -8.23 36.90 -4.62
CA TYR A 286 -8.28 38.04 -5.56
C TYR A 286 -9.16 37.82 -6.79
N SER A 287 -9.61 36.60 -7.07
CA SER A 287 -10.38 36.24 -8.28
C SER A 287 -11.90 36.19 -8.07
N THR A 288 -12.41 36.65 -6.91
CA THR A 288 -13.85 36.61 -6.57
C THR A 288 -14.55 37.97 -6.77
N ASP A 289 -13.89 38.97 -7.34
CA ASP A 289 -14.52 40.23 -7.74
C ASP A 289 -14.17 40.62 -9.19
N ASN A 290 -15.17 41.13 -9.91
CA ASN A 290 -15.18 41.59 -11.30
C ASN A 290 -14.73 40.60 -12.40
N GLY A 291 -15.69 40.22 -13.26
CA GLY A 291 -15.41 39.56 -14.54
C GLY A 291 -15.36 40.53 -15.72
N LYS A 292 -14.57 40.22 -16.75
CA LYS A 292 -14.87 40.49 -18.18
C LYS A 292 -13.90 39.73 -19.09
N LEU A 293 -14.38 39.38 -20.27
CA LEU A 293 -13.65 38.78 -21.40
C LEU A 293 -12.34 39.52 -21.74
N ILE A 294 -11.30 38.78 -22.16
CA ILE A 294 -10.50 39.03 -23.38
C ILE A 294 -9.85 37.72 -23.86
N ASN A 295 -9.83 37.55 -25.17
CA ASN A 295 -9.22 36.45 -25.93
C ASN A 295 -7.75 36.74 -26.25
N SER A 296 -6.85 35.75 -26.10
CA SER A 296 -5.63 35.66 -26.91
C SER A 296 -5.08 34.23 -27.00
N ASN A 297 -4.67 33.83 -28.21
CA ASN A 297 -4.06 32.53 -28.49
C ASN A 297 -2.60 32.47 -28.03
N ALA A 298 -2.21 31.37 -27.37
CA ALA A 298 -0.82 30.92 -27.33
C ALA A 298 -0.76 29.39 -27.31
N THR A 299 -0.21 28.80 -28.38
CA THR A 299 0.00 27.36 -28.51
C THR A 299 1.15 26.88 -27.63
N LYS A 300 0.90 25.86 -26.78
CA LYS A 300 1.81 24.72 -26.50
C LYS A 300 1.18 23.73 -25.51
N PHE A 301 1.49 22.44 -25.70
CA PHE A 301 0.99 21.33 -24.90
C PHE A 301 1.45 21.37 -23.45
N SER A 302 0.54 21.05 -22.53
CA SER A 302 0.80 20.33 -21.27
C SER A 302 -0.52 19.82 -20.70
N HIS A 303 -0.74 18.51 -20.71
CA HIS A 303 -1.91 17.92 -20.06
C HIS A 303 -1.79 18.02 -18.54
N SER A 304 -2.65 18.82 -17.92
CA SER A 304 -2.89 18.79 -16.48
C SER A 304 -4.25 18.15 -16.23
N LEU A 305 -4.27 16.96 -15.63
CA LEU A 305 -5.51 16.29 -15.23
C LEU A 305 -6.14 17.05 -14.07
N HIS A 306 -7.12 17.91 -14.39
CA HIS A 306 -7.82 18.70 -13.39
C HIS A 306 -9.04 17.94 -12.88
N THR A 307 -8.87 17.20 -11.78
CA THR A 307 -10.01 16.68 -11.00
C THR A 307 -10.54 17.80 -10.09
N THR A 308 -11.82 18.12 -10.21
CA THR A 308 -12.52 19.05 -9.32
C THR A 308 -13.86 18.47 -8.90
N TYR A 309 -13.93 18.03 -7.65
CA TYR A 309 -15.15 17.83 -6.89
C TYR A 309 -15.06 18.62 -5.57
N PHE A 310 -16.21 19.07 -5.07
CA PHE A 310 -16.47 20.00 -3.95
C PHE A 310 -15.60 19.76 -2.68
N ASP A 311 -15.03 20.77 -2.03
CA ASP A 311 -15.56 21.96 -1.28
C ASP A 311 -16.09 21.67 0.14
N LYS A 312 -15.53 22.44 1.09
CA LYS A 312 -15.83 22.65 2.53
C LYS A 312 -16.59 21.57 3.34
N THR A 313 -15.88 21.06 4.35
CA THR A 313 -16.29 21.27 5.77
C THR A 313 -15.10 21.71 6.62
N THR A 314 -15.29 22.72 7.46
CA THR A 314 -14.28 23.24 8.40
C THR A 314 -14.31 22.46 9.71
N VAL A 315 -13.18 21.86 10.10
CA VAL A 315 -13.01 21.21 11.41
C VAL A 315 -12.24 22.12 12.37
N ASN A 316 -12.97 22.83 13.23
CA ASN A 316 -12.45 23.34 14.49
C ASN A 316 -13.13 22.56 15.62
N GLY A 317 -12.35 21.83 16.41
CA GLY A 317 -12.87 21.02 17.51
C GLY A 317 -13.06 21.85 18.78
N LEU A 318 -14.21 21.68 19.44
CA LEU A 318 -14.41 21.89 20.87
C LEU A 318 -15.41 20.85 21.37
N ASP A 319 -15.00 20.09 22.38
CA ASP A 319 -15.82 19.33 23.32
C ASP A 319 -15.59 20.00 24.70
N PRO A 320 -16.38 19.75 25.77
CA PRO A 320 -17.51 18.82 25.89
C PRO A 320 -18.80 19.41 26.50
N SER A 321 -19.93 18.68 26.44
CA SER A 321 -20.77 18.32 27.62
C SER A 321 -22.20 17.83 27.29
N SER A 322 -22.57 16.71 27.96
CA SER A 322 -23.90 16.42 28.54
C SER A 322 -25.15 16.15 27.68
N LEU A 323 -25.61 14.88 27.77
CA LEU A 323 -27.02 14.40 27.73
C LEU A 323 -27.72 14.49 26.34
N THR A 324 -28.57 13.56 25.89
CA THR A 324 -29.38 12.56 26.60
C THR A 324 -29.63 11.32 25.72
N SER A 325 -29.94 10.18 26.34
CA SER A 325 -30.32 8.92 25.65
C SER A 325 -31.75 8.89 25.12
N VAL A 326 -31.96 8.42 23.89
CA VAL A 326 -33.14 7.61 23.50
C VAL A 326 -32.68 6.50 22.54
N ALA A 327 -33.08 5.26 22.81
CA ALA A 327 -32.75 4.10 21.99
C ALA A 327 -33.92 3.74 21.04
N THR A 328 -33.60 3.21 19.86
CA THR A 328 -34.49 2.28 19.15
C THR A 328 -33.69 1.31 18.29
N SER A 329 -33.63 0.05 18.74
CA SER A 329 -33.05 -1.06 18.00
C SER A 329 -34.12 -1.72 17.12
N ARG A 330 -33.83 -1.97 15.83
CA ARG A 330 -34.62 -2.92 15.04
C ARG A 330 -33.71 -3.76 14.16
N ALA A 331 -33.38 -4.95 14.64
CA ALA A 331 -32.73 -5.98 13.84
C ALA A 331 -33.71 -6.57 12.82
N VAL A 332 -33.20 -6.98 11.66
CA VAL A 332 -33.94 -7.70 10.62
C VAL A 332 -33.35 -9.11 10.53
N SER A 333 -34.19 -10.13 10.72
CA SER A 333 -33.81 -11.54 10.61
C SER A 333 -34.08 -12.08 9.18
N PRO A 334 -33.30 -13.06 8.68
CA PRO A 334 -33.46 -13.61 7.34
C PRO A 334 -34.67 -14.57 7.23
N PRO A 335 -35.18 -14.82 6.01
CA PRO A 335 -36.38 -15.65 5.79
C PRO A 335 -36.11 -17.15 5.95
N ALA A 336 -37.07 -17.86 6.54
CA ALA A 336 -37.03 -19.32 6.69
C ALA A 336 -37.52 -20.05 5.43
N LEU A 337 -36.85 -21.15 5.08
CA LEU A 337 -37.30 -22.10 4.05
C LEU A 337 -38.31 -23.08 4.65
N LEU A 338 -39.42 -23.32 3.95
CA LEU A 338 -40.40 -24.35 4.28
C LEU A 338 -40.03 -25.67 3.59
N PRO A 339 -40.11 -26.84 4.27
CA PRO A 339 -40.01 -28.14 3.62
C PRO A 339 -41.36 -28.53 3.00
N LEU A 340 -41.33 -29.02 1.76
CA LEU A 340 -42.44 -29.74 1.13
C LEU A 340 -42.44 -31.19 1.62
N SER A 341 -43.58 -31.66 2.14
CA SER A 341 -43.82 -33.07 2.42
C SER A 341 -44.42 -33.78 1.20
N VAL A 342 -43.92 -34.99 0.93
CA VAL A 342 -44.57 -36.05 0.14
C VAL A 342 -44.52 -37.31 0.99
#